data_AF-A0A0G0Z5A9-F1
#
_entry.id   AF-A0A0G0Z5A9-F1
#
_cell.length_a   1.000
_cell.length_b   1.000
_cell.length_c   1.000
_cell.angle_alpha   90.00
_cell.angle_beta   90.00
_cell.angle_gamma   90.00
#
_symmetry.space_group_name_H-M   'P 1'
#
loop_
_entity.id
_entity.type
_entity.pdbx_description
1 polymer ?
#
loop_
_entity_poly.entity_id
_entity_poly.type
_entity_poly.pdbx_seq_one_letter_code
_entity_poly.pdbx_strand_id
1 'polypeptide(L)'
;MKRILLLAIITVSGTFFVSRQLTANASQNMPKGIEDRGPLSKVTFIHYKKEKENAKPPSAGNKKKTDACYTFISAGAKWKKLEPYFVNPLNASTSLSNNAVYDAFNGGVTAWENGSGKDIFGNGTLDVNVVYDPDRVDDKNVAAFGPYGDSRVIAVTTVWGYFSGPETWREIVEWDMLFNTNFKWSISSSDAMDIQNIATHEMGHSAGLGDLYTTSCSIETMYGYSVNGETSKRTLETGDIAGIKSLYN
;
A
#
# COMPACT_ATOMS: atom_id res chain seq x y z
N MET A 1 -18.20 68.40 -55.88
CA MET A 1 -18.15 66.92 -55.79
C MET A 1 -16.92 66.53 -54.99
N LYS A 2 -17.12 66.12 -53.73
CA LYS A 2 -16.08 65.77 -52.76
C LYS A 2 -15.64 64.32 -53.00
N ARG A 3 -14.33 64.06 -53.09
CA ARG A 3 -13.74 62.71 -53.14
C ARG A 3 -13.57 62.22 -51.69
N ILE A 4 -14.20 61.09 -51.37
CA ILE A 4 -14.17 60.45 -50.04
C ILE A 4 -13.01 59.45 -50.01
N LEU A 5 -12.21 59.56 -48.96
CA LEU A 5 -11.06 58.72 -48.62
C LEU A 5 -11.56 57.44 -47.91
N LEU A 6 -11.22 56.26 -48.42
CA LEU A 6 -11.48 54.99 -47.70
C LEU A 6 -10.34 54.74 -46.69
N LEU A 7 -10.68 54.70 -45.39
CA LEU A 7 -9.80 54.25 -44.32
C LEU A 7 -9.81 52.71 -44.27
N ALA A 8 -8.64 52.08 -44.35
CA ALA A 8 -8.46 50.66 -44.06
C ALA A 8 -8.34 50.46 -42.54
N ILE A 9 -9.25 49.68 -41.96
CA ILE A 9 -9.22 49.29 -40.55
C ILE A 9 -8.34 48.05 -40.43
N ILE A 10 -7.16 48.20 -39.81
CA ILE A 10 -6.30 47.09 -39.42
C ILE A 10 -6.73 46.65 -38.02
N THR A 11 -7.40 45.51 -37.92
CA THR A 11 -7.68 44.85 -36.64
C THR A 11 -6.44 44.10 -36.16
N VAL A 12 -5.83 44.58 -35.07
CA VAL A 12 -4.77 43.87 -34.35
C VAL A 12 -5.42 42.90 -33.37
N SER A 13 -5.41 41.60 -33.68
CA SER A 13 -5.79 40.55 -32.74
C SER A 13 -4.64 40.30 -31.76
N GLY A 14 -4.71 40.93 -30.58
CA GLY A 14 -3.82 40.63 -29.46
C GLY A 14 -4.20 39.31 -28.80
N THR A 15 -3.37 38.28 -28.96
CA THR A 15 -3.45 37.05 -28.16
C THR A 15 -2.96 37.32 -26.74
N PHE A 16 -3.88 37.37 -25.78
CA PHE A 16 -3.57 37.35 -24.35
C PHE A 16 -3.10 35.93 -23.97
N PHE A 17 -1.80 35.75 -23.77
CA PHE A 17 -1.27 34.59 -23.05
C PHE A 17 -1.49 34.81 -21.55
N VAL A 18 -2.55 34.24 -21.00
CA VAL A 18 -2.68 34.09 -19.54
C VAL A 18 -1.76 32.96 -19.12
N SER A 19 -0.57 33.29 -18.61
CA SER A 19 0.28 32.32 -17.94
C SER A 19 -0.44 31.82 -16.69
N ARG A 20 -0.99 30.62 -16.75
CA ARG A 20 -1.50 29.91 -15.57
C ARG A 20 -0.29 29.61 -14.68
N GLN A 21 -0.05 30.44 -13.67
CA GLN A 21 0.80 30.04 -12.55
C GLN A 21 0.11 28.85 -11.88
N LEU A 22 0.69 27.67 -12.03
CA LEU A 22 0.40 26.52 -11.18
C LEU A 22 0.89 26.87 -9.77
N THR A 23 0.00 27.42 -8.94
CA THR A 23 0.25 27.45 -7.50
C THR A 23 0.17 26.02 -7.00
N ALA A 24 1.33 25.41 -6.75
CA ALA A 24 1.41 24.13 -6.05
C ALA A 24 0.88 24.32 -4.63
N ASN A 25 -0.36 23.89 -4.37
CA ASN A 25 -0.93 23.81 -3.02
C ASN A 25 -0.41 22.55 -2.31
N ALA A 26 0.90 22.50 -2.04
CA ALA A 26 1.55 21.37 -1.38
C ALA A 26 1.73 21.58 0.14
N SER A 27 0.88 22.36 0.82
CA SER A 27 1.17 22.82 2.19
C SER A 27 0.03 22.72 3.21
N GLN A 28 -1.03 21.96 2.98
CA GLN A 28 -2.19 21.97 3.92
C GLN A 28 -2.35 20.75 4.84
N ASN A 29 -1.54 19.68 4.71
CA ASN A 29 -1.68 18.48 5.54
C ASN A 29 -0.39 18.08 6.28
N MET A 30 0.44 19.02 6.76
CA MET A 30 1.62 18.65 7.54
C MET A 30 1.35 18.78 9.05
N PRO A 31 1.44 17.69 9.83
CA PRO A 31 1.49 17.76 11.29
C PRO A 31 2.68 18.63 11.76
N LYS A 32 2.53 19.30 12.90
CA LYS A 32 3.54 20.23 13.45
C LYS A 32 4.86 19.51 13.75
N GLY A 33 5.99 20.02 13.22
CA GLY A 33 7.36 19.62 13.57
C GLY A 33 8.26 19.05 12.46
N ILE A 34 7.91 19.23 11.17
CA ILE A 34 8.44 18.44 10.04
C ILE A 34 9.09 19.32 8.95
N GLU A 35 9.78 20.41 9.31
CA GLU A 35 10.36 21.31 8.30
C GLU A 35 11.58 20.70 7.57
N ASP A 36 12.22 19.65 8.12
CA ASP A 36 13.45 19.04 7.56
C ASP A 36 13.29 17.64 6.93
N ARG A 37 12.13 16.97 7.05
CA ARG A 37 11.98 15.55 6.63
C ARG A 37 11.54 15.35 5.17
N GLY A 38 11.41 16.44 4.42
CA GLY A 38 10.83 16.42 3.07
C GLY A 38 9.31 16.23 3.09
N PRO A 39 8.66 16.17 1.91
CA PRO A 39 7.21 16.04 1.83
C PRO A 39 6.76 14.66 2.27
N LEU A 40 5.61 14.60 2.96
CA LEU A 40 4.91 13.36 3.21
C LEU A 40 4.61 12.69 1.86
N SER A 41 5.07 11.45 1.71
CA SER A 41 5.00 10.68 0.47
C SER A 41 4.07 9.49 0.62
N LYS A 42 3.55 8.99 -0.50
CA LYS A 42 2.63 7.86 -0.57
C LYS A 42 3.20 6.79 -1.50
N VAL A 43 3.17 5.52 -1.07
CA VAL A 43 3.50 4.36 -1.89
C VAL A 43 2.33 3.39 -1.88
N THR A 44 1.91 2.93 -3.05
CA THR A 44 0.81 1.96 -3.18
C THR A 44 1.34 0.66 -3.75
N PHE A 45 1.14 -0.42 -3.01
CA PHE A 45 1.41 -1.81 -3.38
C PHE A 45 0.14 -2.45 -3.91
N ILE A 46 0.29 -3.30 -4.92
CA ILE A 46 -0.83 -3.99 -5.56
C ILE A 46 -0.50 -5.47 -5.60
N HIS A 47 -1.28 -6.26 -4.88
CA HIS A 47 -1.14 -7.71 -4.83
C HIS A 47 -2.00 -8.35 -5.90
N TYR A 48 -1.37 -9.10 -6.81
CA TYR A 48 -2.04 -9.71 -7.94
C TYR A 48 -2.35 -11.19 -7.71
N LYS A 49 -3.47 -11.63 -8.26
CA LYS A 49 -3.69 -13.07 -8.49
C LYS A 49 -2.70 -13.54 -9.55
N LYS A 50 -2.00 -14.63 -9.25
CA LYS A 50 -1.12 -15.28 -10.22
C LYS A 50 -1.97 -15.82 -11.38
N GLU A 51 -1.78 -15.25 -12.56
CA GLU A 51 -2.23 -15.86 -13.82
C GLU A 51 -1.14 -16.83 -14.34
N LYS A 52 -1.41 -17.58 -15.42
CA LYS A 52 -0.44 -18.55 -15.99
C LYS A 52 0.96 -17.94 -16.10
N GLU A 53 1.96 -18.81 -15.89
CA GLU A 53 3.37 -18.47 -15.63
C GLU A 53 3.90 -17.29 -16.46
N ASN A 54 4.50 -16.32 -15.76
CA ASN A 54 5.42 -15.28 -16.25
C ASN A 54 4.89 -13.89 -16.63
N ALA A 55 3.62 -13.54 -16.39
CA ALA A 55 3.17 -12.16 -16.61
C ALA A 55 3.57 -11.22 -15.46
N LYS A 56 4.76 -10.60 -15.56
CA LYS A 56 5.20 -9.51 -14.64
C LYS A 56 4.11 -8.41 -14.58
N PRO A 57 3.76 -7.86 -13.40
CA PRO A 57 2.72 -6.85 -13.32
C PRO A 57 3.18 -5.56 -14.02
N PRO A 58 2.26 -4.75 -14.56
CA PRO A 58 2.61 -3.52 -15.28
C PRO A 58 3.47 -2.53 -14.48
N SER A 59 3.38 -2.57 -13.14
CA SER A 59 4.06 -1.64 -12.21
C SER A 59 5.26 -2.24 -11.48
N ALA A 60 5.63 -3.51 -11.71
CA ALA A 60 6.86 -4.03 -11.14
C ALA A 60 8.04 -3.39 -11.88
N GLY A 61 8.55 -2.29 -11.36
CA GLY A 61 9.73 -1.62 -11.90
C GLY A 61 10.94 -2.57 -12.03
N ASN A 62 12.05 -2.04 -12.53
CA ASN A 62 13.34 -2.75 -12.52
C ASN A 62 13.89 -2.82 -11.08
N LYS A 63 13.20 -3.55 -10.19
CA LYS A 63 13.74 -3.90 -8.87
C LYS A 63 14.96 -4.78 -9.10
N LYS A 64 16.11 -4.41 -8.51
CA LYS A 64 17.34 -5.22 -8.58
C LYS A 64 17.02 -6.64 -8.11
N LYS A 65 17.58 -7.65 -8.77
CA LYS A 65 17.60 -9.01 -8.24
C LYS A 65 18.30 -8.95 -6.89
N THR A 66 17.57 -9.23 -5.81
CA THR A 66 18.15 -9.38 -4.48
C THR A 66 18.34 -10.87 -4.24
N ASP A 67 19.58 -11.31 -4.03
CA ASP A 67 19.86 -12.70 -3.66
C ASP A 67 19.34 -13.02 -2.24
N ALA A 68 19.05 -11.97 -1.46
CA ALA A 68 18.59 -12.07 -0.09
C ALA A 68 17.06 -12.23 0.06
N CYS A 69 16.30 -12.20 -1.04
CA CYS A 69 14.84 -12.39 -1.03
C CYS A 69 14.06 -11.47 -0.07
N TYR A 70 14.48 -10.22 0.06
CA TYR A 70 13.67 -9.14 0.63
C TYR A 70 13.95 -7.81 -0.08
N THR A 71 13.05 -6.85 0.07
CA THR A 71 13.21 -5.44 -0.33
C THR A 71 12.38 -4.56 0.61
N PHE A 72 12.63 -3.26 0.60
CA PHE A 72 11.91 -2.29 1.43
C PHE A 72 11.11 -1.30 0.59
N ILE A 73 10.12 -0.65 1.20
CA ILE A 73 9.54 0.59 0.66
C ILE A 73 10.67 1.61 0.47
N SER A 74 11.47 1.80 1.52
CA SER A 74 12.71 2.54 1.54
C SER A 74 13.57 2.03 2.69
N ALA A 75 14.89 1.94 2.51
CA ALA A 75 15.78 1.45 3.56
C ALA A 75 15.62 2.27 4.86
N GLY A 76 15.50 1.61 6.00
CA GLY A 76 15.31 2.26 7.30
C GLY A 76 13.95 2.93 7.54
N ALA A 77 13.05 2.94 6.55
CA ALA A 77 11.68 3.42 6.74
C ALA A 77 10.88 2.36 7.53
N LYS A 78 10.51 2.73 8.75
CA LYS A 78 9.83 1.85 9.71
C LYS A 78 8.97 2.67 10.66
N TRP A 79 8.08 2.00 11.38
CA TRP A 79 7.39 2.60 12.52
C TRP A 79 8.38 3.03 13.60
N LYS A 80 8.17 4.23 14.17
CA LYS A 80 8.96 4.73 15.32
C LYS A 80 8.27 4.50 16.66
N LYS A 81 6.97 4.23 16.62
CA LYS A 81 6.11 3.88 17.75
C LYS A 81 5.11 2.84 17.26
N LEU A 82 4.59 2.05 18.19
CA LEU A 82 3.50 1.12 17.90
C LEU A 82 2.25 1.92 17.57
N GLU A 83 1.68 1.70 16.39
CA GLU A 83 0.41 2.33 15.99
C GLU A 83 -0.72 1.31 15.95
N PRO A 84 -1.88 1.60 16.56
CA PRO A 84 -3.03 0.72 16.50
C PRO A 84 -3.56 0.62 15.07
N TYR A 85 -4.37 -0.41 14.84
CA TYR A 85 -5.02 -0.62 13.55
C TYR A 85 -6.45 -1.11 13.70
N PHE A 86 -7.23 -0.93 12.64
CA PHE A 86 -8.63 -1.30 12.59
C PHE A 86 -8.88 -2.28 11.47
N VAL A 87 -9.77 -3.24 11.72
CA VAL A 87 -10.27 -4.16 10.70
C VAL A 87 -11.77 -3.94 10.56
N ASN A 88 -12.18 -3.57 9.36
CA ASN A 88 -13.58 -3.60 8.95
C ASN A 88 -13.87 -4.93 8.22
N PRO A 89 -14.53 -5.89 8.88
CA PRO A 89 -14.79 -7.21 8.31
C PRO A 89 -16.00 -7.25 7.37
N LEU A 90 -16.72 -6.13 7.21
CA LEU A 90 -17.89 -6.09 6.32
C LEU A 90 -17.49 -6.47 4.90
N ASN A 91 -18.36 -7.21 4.22
CA ASN A 91 -18.17 -7.71 2.85
C ASN A 91 -17.04 -8.73 2.66
N ALA A 92 -16.32 -9.14 3.71
CA ALA A 92 -15.28 -10.16 3.59
C ALA A 92 -15.86 -11.49 3.06
N SER A 93 -16.86 -12.02 3.75
CA SER A 93 -17.56 -13.24 3.33
C SER A 93 -18.88 -13.38 4.08
N THR A 94 -19.91 -13.91 3.43
CA THR A 94 -21.19 -14.20 4.07
C THR A 94 -21.14 -15.44 4.97
N SER A 95 -20.08 -16.25 4.88
CA SER A 95 -19.92 -17.49 5.65
C SER A 95 -18.91 -17.38 6.80
N LEU A 96 -18.29 -16.22 6.99
CA LEU A 96 -17.31 -15.99 8.06
C LEU A 96 -17.91 -15.04 9.11
N SER A 97 -17.58 -15.28 10.38
CA SER A 97 -17.86 -14.31 11.43
C SER A 97 -16.90 -13.12 11.32
N ASN A 98 -17.34 -11.96 11.79
CA ASN A 98 -16.50 -10.77 11.86
C ASN A 98 -15.22 -11.03 12.68
N ASN A 99 -15.32 -11.80 13.77
CA ASN A 99 -14.16 -12.19 14.58
C ASN A 99 -13.19 -13.09 13.81
N ALA A 100 -13.67 -14.05 13.03
CA ALA A 100 -12.80 -14.92 12.24
C ALA A 100 -11.99 -14.14 11.19
N VAL A 101 -12.57 -13.08 10.62
CA VAL A 101 -11.86 -12.16 9.73
C VAL A 101 -10.80 -11.38 10.52
N TYR A 102 -11.18 -10.77 11.65
CA TYR A 102 -10.26 -10.04 12.53
C TYR A 102 -9.08 -10.91 13.02
N ASP A 103 -9.35 -12.15 13.44
CA ASP A 103 -8.34 -13.10 13.90
C ASP A 103 -7.34 -13.46 12.79
N ALA A 104 -7.77 -13.48 11.52
CA ALA A 104 -6.88 -13.69 10.39
C ALA A 104 -5.88 -12.52 10.21
N PHE A 105 -6.29 -11.27 10.46
CA PHE A 105 -5.37 -10.12 10.47
C PHE A 105 -4.42 -10.16 11.67
N ASN A 106 -4.92 -10.50 12.87
CA ASN A 106 -4.07 -10.72 14.05
C ASN A 106 -3.01 -11.80 13.82
N GLY A 107 -3.36 -12.86 13.08
CA GLY A 107 -2.43 -13.91 12.69
C GLY A 107 -1.28 -13.38 11.82
N GLY A 108 -1.57 -12.46 10.89
CA GLY A 108 -0.54 -11.81 10.09
C GLY A 108 0.38 -10.89 10.89
N VAL A 109 -0.18 -10.08 11.79
CA VAL A 109 0.60 -9.26 12.75
C VAL A 109 1.52 -10.14 13.59
N THR A 110 0.96 -11.21 14.17
CA THR A 110 1.71 -12.17 14.98
C THR A 110 2.87 -12.80 14.21
N ALA A 111 2.69 -13.12 12.92
CA ALA A 111 3.75 -13.67 12.10
C ALA A 111 4.95 -12.70 11.98
N TRP A 112 4.68 -11.41 11.73
CA TRP A 112 5.71 -10.37 11.63
C TRP A 112 6.41 -10.08 12.94
N GLU A 113 5.69 -10.00 14.05
CA GLU A 113 6.28 -9.71 15.37
C GLU A 113 7.09 -10.90 15.89
N ASN A 114 6.64 -12.14 15.65
CA ASN A 114 7.45 -13.33 15.93
C ASN A 114 8.71 -13.38 15.06
N GLY A 115 8.59 -13.06 13.77
CA GLY A 115 9.73 -13.02 12.85
C GLY A 115 10.75 -11.95 13.20
N SER A 116 10.30 -10.77 13.63
CA SER A 116 11.16 -9.68 14.05
C SER A 116 11.76 -9.91 15.45
N GLY A 117 11.02 -10.58 16.34
CA GLY A 117 11.33 -10.66 17.77
C GLY A 117 11.01 -9.37 18.53
N LYS A 118 10.16 -8.50 17.97
CA LYS A 118 9.74 -7.21 18.54
C LYS A 118 8.29 -6.91 18.18
N ASP A 119 7.62 -6.19 19.07
CA ASP A 119 6.35 -5.55 18.76
C ASP A 119 6.59 -4.48 17.68
N ILE A 120 5.78 -4.50 16.63
CA ILE A 120 5.83 -3.58 15.48
C ILE A 120 4.51 -2.82 15.37
N PHE A 121 3.40 -3.52 15.60
CA PHE A 121 2.06 -2.99 15.47
C PHE A 121 1.46 -2.75 16.86
N GLY A 122 0.59 -1.74 16.96
CA GLY A 122 -0.23 -1.55 18.15
C GLY A 122 -1.43 -2.49 18.19
N ASN A 123 -2.30 -2.28 19.17
CA ASN A 123 -3.50 -3.10 19.33
C ASN A 123 -4.42 -3.00 18.12
N GLY A 124 -4.87 -4.17 17.64
CA GLY A 124 -5.95 -4.27 16.66
C GLY A 124 -7.31 -3.97 17.28
N THR A 125 -8.23 -3.44 16.49
CA THR A 125 -9.63 -3.25 16.85
C THR A 125 -10.53 -3.68 15.69
N LEU A 126 -11.55 -4.48 15.99
CA LEU A 126 -12.63 -4.76 15.06
C LEU A 126 -13.60 -3.57 15.07
N ASP A 127 -13.70 -2.85 13.95
CA ASP A 127 -14.63 -1.73 13.80
C ASP A 127 -15.29 -1.77 12.41
N VAL A 128 -16.62 -1.81 12.38
CA VAL A 128 -17.40 -1.88 11.12
C VAL A 128 -17.63 -0.50 10.50
N ASN A 129 -17.26 0.59 11.18
CA ASN A 129 -17.51 1.96 10.74
C ASN A 129 -16.29 2.64 10.14
N VAL A 130 -15.08 2.08 10.33
CA VAL A 130 -13.88 2.59 9.65
C VAL A 130 -13.94 2.28 8.16
N VAL A 131 -13.37 3.14 7.35
CA VAL A 131 -13.41 3.05 5.89
C VAL A 131 -12.01 3.14 5.33
N TYR A 132 -11.77 2.46 4.22
CA TYR A 132 -10.57 2.63 3.42
C TYR A 132 -10.61 4.00 2.71
N ASP A 133 -9.59 4.83 2.92
CA ASP A 133 -9.38 6.15 2.30
C ASP A 133 -7.92 6.25 1.78
N PRO A 134 -7.62 5.75 0.56
CA PRO A 134 -6.25 5.75 0.03
C PRO A 134 -5.75 7.12 -0.40
N ASP A 135 -6.57 8.17 -0.32
CA ASP A 135 -6.27 9.50 -0.84
C ASP A 135 -5.90 10.50 0.26
N ARG A 136 -6.18 10.17 1.53
CA ARG A 136 -5.97 11.07 2.67
C ARG A 136 -5.39 10.30 3.85
N VAL A 137 -4.53 10.99 4.59
CA VAL A 137 -4.09 10.53 5.91
C VAL A 137 -5.14 10.99 6.93
N ASP A 138 -5.69 10.06 7.72
CA ASP A 138 -6.77 10.32 8.68
C ASP A 138 -6.46 9.86 10.13
N ASP A 139 -5.19 9.57 10.40
CA ASP A 139 -4.64 9.04 11.65
C ASP A 139 -5.18 7.65 12.02
N LYS A 140 -5.60 6.85 11.02
CA LYS A 140 -6.05 5.47 11.22
C LYS A 140 -5.38 4.55 10.24
N ASN A 141 -4.93 3.42 10.76
CA ASN A 141 -4.51 2.31 9.94
C ASN A 141 -5.70 1.37 9.68
N VAL A 142 -6.22 1.29 8.47
CA VAL A 142 -7.47 0.55 8.19
C VAL A 142 -7.27 -0.61 7.21
N ALA A 143 -7.76 -1.79 7.58
CA ALA A 143 -7.98 -2.89 6.65
C ALA A 143 -9.48 -3.10 6.42
N ALA A 144 -9.92 -3.04 5.16
CA ALA A 144 -11.33 -3.19 4.80
C ALA A 144 -11.51 -4.02 3.52
N PHE A 145 -12.76 -4.46 3.27
CA PHE A 145 -13.13 -5.15 2.05
C PHE A 145 -14.07 -4.29 1.21
N GLY A 146 -13.77 -4.16 -0.07
CA GLY A 146 -14.58 -3.37 -1.00
C GLY A 146 -14.24 -3.65 -2.47
N PRO A 147 -15.03 -3.10 -3.41
CA PRO A 147 -14.82 -3.33 -4.82
C PRO A 147 -13.54 -2.62 -5.30
N TYR A 148 -12.78 -3.30 -6.16
CA TYR A 148 -11.66 -2.69 -6.90
C TYR A 148 -11.76 -3.00 -8.39
N GLY A 149 -11.44 -2.02 -9.24
CA GLY A 149 -11.77 -2.04 -10.67
C GLY A 149 -11.04 -3.09 -11.51
N ASP A 150 -9.83 -3.51 -11.13
CA ASP A 150 -9.10 -4.58 -11.82
C ASP A 150 -9.42 -5.95 -11.17
N SER A 151 -9.98 -6.88 -11.95
CA SER A 151 -10.38 -8.22 -11.50
C SER A 151 -9.21 -9.14 -11.15
N ARG A 152 -7.96 -8.73 -11.42
CA ARG A 152 -6.74 -9.48 -11.06
C ARG A 152 -6.12 -9.01 -9.76
N VAL A 153 -6.56 -7.87 -9.23
CA VAL A 153 -6.01 -7.27 -8.01
C VAL A 153 -6.71 -7.84 -6.79
N ILE A 154 -5.98 -8.64 -6.01
CA ILE A 154 -6.47 -9.27 -4.78
C ILE A 154 -6.62 -8.24 -3.68
N ALA A 155 -5.58 -7.45 -3.46
CA ALA A 155 -5.53 -6.43 -2.42
C ALA A 155 -4.64 -5.26 -2.86
N VAL A 156 -4.84 -4.13 -2.19
CA VAL A 156 -4.05 -2.91 -2.38
C VAL A 156 -3.69 -2.37 -1.01
N THR A 157 -2.41 -2.07 -0.80
CA THR A 157 -1.92 -1.43 0.42
C THR A 157 -1.28 -0.10 0.08
N THR A 158 -1.84 0.98 0.62
CA THR A 158 -1.25 2.31 0.54
C THR A 158 -0.53 2.59 1.84
N VAL A 159 0.72 3.05 1.77
CA VAL A 159 1.53 3.43 2.94
C VAL A 159 2.01 4.86 2.77
N TRP A 160 1.76 5.69 3.77
CA TRP A 160 2.27 7.05 3.86
C TRP A 160 3.48 7.11 4.78
N GLY A 161 4.41 7.99 4.44
CA GLY A 161 5.59 8.20 5.27
C GLY A 161 6.61 9.14 4.66
N TYR A 162 7.69 9.29 5.41
CA TYR A 162 8.90 10.00 4.98
C TYR A 162 9.90 8.95 4.50
N PHE A 163 10.08 8.85 3.18
CA PHE A 163 10.87 7.76 2.57
C PHE A 163 12.21 8.22 1.98
N SER A 164 12.51 9.52 2.06
CA SER A 164 13.76 10.13 1.57
C SER A 164 14.58 10.73 2.72
N GLY A 165 15.81 11.16 2.42
CA GLY A 165 16.73 11.72 3.41
C GLY A 165 17.47 10.66 4.24
N PRO A 166 18.17 11.05 5.31
CA PRO A 166 18.81 10.14 6.26
C PRO A 166 17.84 9.09 6.82
N GLU A 167 18.31 7.85 7.01
CA GLU A 167 17.48 6.74 7.52
C GLU A 167 16.89 7.01 8.90
N THR A 168 17.58 7.81 9.72
CA THR A 168 17.09 8.24 11.04
C THR A 168 15.82 9.09 10.96
N TRP A 169 15.60 9.79 9.84
CA TRP A 169 14.42 10.64 9.61
C TRP A 169 13.30 9.90 8.87
N ARG A 170 13.60 8.76 8.25
CA ARG A 170 12.61 7.97 7.53
C ARG A 170 11.67 7.27 8.50
N GLU A 171 10.38 7.31 8.20
CA GLU A 171 9.32 6.88 9.11
C GLU A 171 8.06 6.51 8.32
N ILE A 172 7.39 5.44 8.73
CA ILE A 172 6.02 5.12 8.32
C ILE A 172 5.08 5.92 9.20
N VAL A 173 4.05 6.52 8.60
CA VAL A 173 3.08 7.38 9.28
C VAL A 173 1.70 6.74 9.35
N GLU A 174 1.26 6.10 8.26
CA GLU A 174 -0.07 5.49 8.17
C GLU A 174 -0.08 4.44 7.05
N TRP A 175 -1.01 3.50 7.10
CA TRP A 175 -1.35 2.64 5.98
C TRP A 175 -2.85 2.36 5.88
N ASP A 176 -3.29 2.08 4.65
CA ASP A 176 -4.66 1.66 4.36
C ASP A 176 -4.66 0.49 3.37
N MET A 177 -5.47 -0.53 3.67
CA MET A 177 -5.57 -1.78 2.93
C MET A 177 -6.98 -2.04 2.45
N LEU A 178 -7.12 -2.35 1.16
CA LEU A 178 -8.37 -2.79 0.56
C LEU A 178 -8.24 -4.21 0.02
N PHE A 179 -9.11 -5.09 0.50
CA PHE A 179 -9.26 -6.46 0.02
C PHE A 179 -10.40 -6.51 -0.99
N ASN A 180 -10.12 -6.92 -2.22
CA ASN A 180 -11.06 -6.81 -3.33
C ASN A 180 -12.21 -7.82 -3.19
N THR A 181 -13.45 -7.33 -3.17
CA THR A 181 -14.66 -8.15 -3.10
C THR A 181 -14.99 -8.89 -4.40
N ASN A 182 -14.23 -8.69 -5.47
CA ASN A 182 -14.29 -9.53 -6.67
C ASN A 182 -13.79 -10.96 -6.42
N PHE A 183 -13.08 -11.20 -5.30
CA PHE A 183 -12.62 -12.53 -4.90
C PHE A 183 -13.54 -13.13 -3.83
N LYS A 184 -13.65 -14.46 -3.84
CA LYS A 184 -14.18 -15.20 -2.70
C LYS A 184 -13.10 -15.24 -1.63
N TRP A 185 -13.46 -14.94 -0.38
CA TRP A 185 -12.56 -14.99 0.76
C TRP A 185 -12.91 -16.14 1.70
N SER A 186 -11.88 -16.77 2.26
CA SER A 186 -12.01 -17.86 3.21
C SER A 186 -10.82 -17.87 4.18
N ILE A 187 -10.91 -18.73 5.20
CA ILE A 187 -9.81 -19.06 6.11
C ILE A 187 -9.43 -20.56 6.02
N SER A 188 -10.03 -21.30 5.10
CA SER A 188 -9.85 -22.76 5.00
C SER A 188 -10.19 -23.39 3.65
N SER A 189 -10.78 -22.64 2.71
CA SER A 189 -11.19 -23.17 1.40
C SER A 189 -10.05 -23.10 0.37
N SER A 190 -9.90 -24.18 -0.40
CA SER A 190 -8.99 -24.23 -1.55
C SER A 190 -9.45 -23.39 -2.74
N ASP A 191 -10.73 -23.03 -2.81
CA ASP A 191 -11.35 -22.39 -3.97
C ASP A 191 -11.49 -20.86 -3.81
N ALA A 192 -10.97 -20.32 -2.71
CA ALA A 192 -11.05 -18.92 -2.33
C ALA A 192 -9.66 -18.36 -2.01
N MET A 193 -9.53 -17.03 -1.98
CA MET A 193 -8.36 -16.37 -1.39
C MET A 193 -8.38 -16.56 0.12
N ASP A 194 -7.23 -16.91 0.68
CA ASP A 194 -7.08 -17.07 2.11
C ASP A 194 -6.82 -15.72 2.78
N ILE A 195 -7.67 -15.31 3.73
CA ILE A 195 -7.59 -13.99 4.35
C ILE A 195 -6.27 -13.83 5.09
N GLN A 196 -5.84 -14.80 5.89
CA GLN A 196 -4.60 -14.67 6.66
C GLN A 196 -3.37 -14.65 5.73
N ASN A 197 -3.33 -15.48 4.70
CA ASN A 197 -2.24 -15.50 3.72
C ASN A 197 -2.06 -14.12 3.07
N ILE A 198 -3.15 -13.52 2.59
CA ILE A 198 -3.10 -12.19 1.97
C ILE A 198 -2.83 -11.11 3.01
N ALA A 199 -3.49 -11.15 4.17
CA ALA A 199 -3.25 -10.18 5.24
C ALA A 199 -1.81 -10.19 5.74
N THR A 200 -1.16 -11.35 5.82
CA THR A 200 0.24 -11.43 6.22
C THR A 200 1.14 -10.75 5.19
N HIS A 201 0.88 -10.94 3.89
CA HIS A 201 1.60 -10.21 2.83
C HIS A 201 1.39 -8.69 2.94
N GLU A 202 0.13 -8.24 3.02
CA GLU A 202 -0.18 -6.81 3.10
C GLU A 202 0.41 -6.17 4.37
N MET A 203 0.37 -6.89 5.51
CA MET A 203 1.01 -6.45 6.75
C MET A 203 2.53 -6.32 6.63
N GLY A 204 3.16 -7.02 5.70
CA GLY A 204 4.57 -6.80 5.41
C GLY A 204 4.84 -5.42 4.81
N HIS A 205 3.94 -4.94 3.94
CA HIS A 205 4.00 -3.57 3.44
C HIS A 205 3.79 -2.54 4.53
N SER A 206 2.80 -2.73 5.41
CA SER A 206 2.60 -1.82 6.53
C SER A 206 3.76 -1.83 7.54
N ALA A 207 4.58 -2.88 7.56
CA ALA A 207 5.82 -2.93 8.33
C ALA A 207 7.02 -2.30 7.61
N GLY A 208 6.93 -1.98 6.31
CA GLY A 208 8.00 -1.34 5.54
C GLY A 208 8.71 -2.24 4.52
N LEU A 209 8.27 -3.48 4.33
CA LEU A 209 8.77 -4.36 3.27
C LEU A 209 8.11 -4.04 1.91
N GLY A 210 8.77 -4.38 0.81
CA GLY A 210 8.23 -4.23 -0.54
C GLY A 210 8.09 -5.57 -1.27
N ASP A 211 7.35 -5.56 -2.39
CA ASP A 211 7.12 -6.78 -3.17
C ASP A 211 8.40 -7.40 -3.74
N LEU A 212 8.37 -8.73 -3.82
CA LEU A 212 9.30 -9.57 -4.55
C LEU A 212 8.64 -10.13 -5.81
N TYR A 213 9.39 -10.15 -6.91
CA TYR A 213 8.96 -10.75 -8.18
C TYR A 213 10.04 -11.66 -8.80
N THR A 214 11.13 -11.89 -8.07
CA THR A 214 12.17 -12.84 -8.49
C THR A 214 11.67 -14.25 -8.19
N THR A 215 11.61 -15.12 -9.21
CA THR A 215 11.08 -16.48 -9.08
C THR A 215 11.78 -17.32 -8.02
N SER A 216 13.08 -17.14 -7.79
CA SER A 216 13.81 -17.84 -6.72
C SER A 216 13.35 -17.47 -5.31
N CYS A 217 12.63 -16.36 -5.16
CA CYS A 217 12.04 -15.89 -3.91
C CYS A 217 10.53 -16.13 -3.87
N SER A 218 9.98 -17.01 -4.71
CA SER A 218 8.52 -17.17 -4.82
C SER A 218 7.86 -17.82 -3.63
N ILE A 219 8.64 -18.40 -2.71
CA ILE A 219 8.15 -18.99 -1.46
C ILE A 219 7.94 -17.92 -0.38
N GLU A 220 8.61 -16.77 -0.49
CA GLU A 220 8.52 -15.71 0.50
C GLU A 220 7.11 -15.14 0.58
N THR A 221 6.73 -14.73 1.79
CA THR A 221 5.46 -14.04 2.04
C THR A 221 5.37 -12.77 1.22
N MET A 222 6.46 -12.01 1.07
CA MET A 222 6.48 -10.79 0.24
C MET A 222 6.50 -11.02 -1.27
N TYR A 223 6.36 -12.27 -1.76
CA TYR A 223 6.19 -12.50 -3.19
C TYR A 223 4.84 -11.93 -3.67
N GLY A 224 4.85 -11.03 -4.66
CA GLY A 224 3.70 -10.19 -5.03
C GLY A 224 2.56 -10.90 -5.79
N TYR A 225 2.51 -12.23 -5.74
CA TYR A 225 1.47 -13.03 -6.37
C TYR A 225 0.93 -14.10 -5.44
N SER A 226 -0.38 -14.29 -5.45
CA SER A 226 -1.04 -15.39 -4.75
C SER A 226 -2.08 -16.12 -5.60
N VAL A 227 -2.44 -17.33 -5.17
CA VAL A 227 -3.47 -18.17 -5.80
C VAL A 227 -4.56 -18.58 -4.81
N ASN A 228 -5.71 -19.02 -5.32
CA ASN A 228 -6.76 -19.59 -4.47
C ASN A 228 -6.19 -20.79 -3.67
N GLY A 229 -6.57 -20.90 -2.40
CA GLY A 229 -6.17 -22.00 -1.52
C GLY A 229 -4.73 -21.94 -1.01
N GLU A 230 -3.94 -20.92 -1.40
CA GLU A 230 -2.59 -20.74 -0.86
C GLU A 230 -2.65 -20.34 0.62
N THR A 231 -1.89 -21.05 1.44
CA THR A 231 -1.76 -20.77 2.88
C THR A 231 -0.32 -20.67 3.36
N SER A 232 0.66 -20.87 2.46
CA SER A 232 2.09 -20.84 2.80
C SER A 232 2.54 -19.48 3.34
N LYS A 233 1.90 -18.39 2.92
CA LYS A 233 2.26 -17.03 3.37
C LYS A 233 1.59 -16.62 4.67
N ARG A 234 0.89 -17.53 5.36
CA ARG A 234 0.46 -17.29 6.76
C ARG A 234 1.64 -17.22 7.73
N THR A 235 2.81 -17.71 7.30
CA THR A 235 4.07 -17.75 8.04
C THR A 235 5.16 -17.04 7.24
N LEU A 236 6.28 -16.70 7.87
CA LEU A 236 7.38 -16.01 7.21
C LEU A 236 8.48 -16.98 6.80
N GLU A 237 9.09 -16.71 5.64
CA GLU A 237 10.27 -17.42 5.16
C GLU A 237 11.56 -16.68 5.56
N THR A 238 12.71 -17.25 5.16
CA THR A 238 14.02 -16.76 5.59
C THR A 238 14.30 -15.34 5.12
N GLY A 239 13.93 -14.99 3.88
CA GLY A 239 14.09 -13.64 3.34
C GLY A 239 13.21 -12.63 4.07
N ASP A 240 11.94 -12.96 4.30
CA ASP A 240 10.99 -12.15 5.08
C ASP A 240 11.54 -11.84 6.49
N ILE A 241 12.02 -12.86 7.21
CA ILE A 241 12.59 -12.73 8.56
C ILE A 241 13.84 -11.86 8.53
N ALA A 242 14.73 -12.06 7.57
CA ALA A 242 15.93 -11.23 7.42
C ALA A 242 15.58 -9.77 7.13
N GLY A 243 14.61 -9.54 6.26
CA GLY A 243 14.11 -8.21 5.91
C GLY A 243 13.52 -7.47 7.10
N ILE A 244 12.58 -8.09 7.82
CA ILE A 244 11.94 -7.44 8.97
C ILE A 244 12.94 -7.17 10.09
N LYS A 245 13.88 -8.10 10.36
CA LYS A 245 14.94 -7.88 11.35
C LYS A 245 15.86 -6.73 10.93
N SER A 246 16.20 -6.60 9.66
CA SER A 246 17.02 -5.47 9.19
C SER A 246 16.36 -4.11 9.39
N LEU A 247 15.03 -4.03 9.49
CA LEU A 247 14.34 -2.79 9.85
C LEU A 247 14.26 -2.61 11.37
N TYR A 248 13.85 -3.65 12.10
CA TYR A 248 13.42 -3.49 13.49
C TYR A 248 14.44 -3.91 14.55
N ASN A 249 15.51 -4.66 14.21
CA ASN A 249 16.57 -5.10 15.14
C ASN A 249 17.89 -4.37 14.94
#